data_AF-A0A8S1QXS7-F1
#
_entry.id   AF-A0A8S1QXS7-F1
#
_cell.length_a   1.000
_cell.length_b   1.000
_cell.length_c   1.000
_cell.angle_alpha   90.00
_cell.angle_beta   90.00
_cell.angle_gamma   90.00
#
_symmetry.space_group_name_H-M   'P 1'
#
loop_
_entity.id
_entity.type
_entity.pdbx_description
1 polymer ?
#
loop_
_entity_poly.entity_id
_entity_poly.type
_entity_poly.pdbx_seq_one_letter_code
_entity_poly.pdbx_strand_id
1 'polypeptide(L)'
;MIKEVPPKKPLTAYFLFLGDERQQIMKNNPASKISEITQIAARMWMELDEKKKEEYQKRNQALQKEYEIRKREYEAKYGEIKTKQRRKKNQSNDDILEQEKRVTKKIRK
;
A
#
# COMPACT_ATOMS: atom_id res chain seq x y z
N MET A 1 18.31 22.62 -14.87
CA MET A 1 17.61 21.34 -15.09
C MET A 1 16.75 21.02 -13.88
N ILE A 2 15.43 21.04 -14.02
CA ILE A 2 14.52 20.60 -12.95
C ILE A 2 14.58 19.07 -12.94
N LYS A 3 15.11 18.47 -11.87
CA LYS A 3 15.06 17.02 -11.69
C LYS A 3 13.59 16.64 -11.45
N GLU A 4 13.08 15.70 -12.24
CA GLU A 4 11.76 15.13 -11.97
C GLU A 4 11.73 14.47 -10.58
N VAL A 5 10.53 14.25 -10.03
CA VAL A 5 10.40 13.59 -8.73
C VAL A 5 10.67 12.09 -8.93
N PRO A 6 11.53 11.46 -8.11
CA PRO A 6 11.77 10.02 -8.22
C PRO A 6 10.46 9.24 -8.00
N PRO A 7 10.22 8.18 -8.79
CA PRO A 7 9.02 7.38 -8.64
C PRO A 7 8.93 6.81 -7.21
N LYS A 8 7.71 6.80 -6.66
CA LYS A 8 7.42 6.23 -5.34
C LYS A 8 7.00 4.78 -5.48
N LYS A 9 7.37 3.96 -4.50
CA LYS A 9 6.91 2.56 -4.42
C LYS A 9 5.37 2.51 -4.44
N PRO A 10 4.78 1.55 -5.15
CA PRO A 10 3.33 1.41 -5.21
C PRO A 10 2.77 0.96 -3.85
N LEU A 11 1.47 1.18 -3.67
CA LEU A 11 0.73 0.62 -2.54
C LEU A 11 0.47 -0.88 -2.78
N THR A 12 0.45 -1.64 -1.70
CA THR A 12 0.11 -3.07 -1.74
C THR A 12 -1.40 -3.29 -1.82
N ALA A 13 -1.82 -4.54 -2.06
CA ALA A 13 -3.20 -4.90 -2.32
C ALA A 13 -4.17 -4.45 -1.21
N TYR A 14 -3.81 -4.64 0.06
CA TYR A 14 -4.67 -4.18 1.16
C TYR A 14 -4.67 -2.66 1.30
N PHE A 15 -3.56 -1.96 1.05
CA PHE A 15 -3.55 -0.48 1.09
C PHE A 15 -4.32 0.15 -0.08
N LEU A 16 -4.37 -0.51 -1.24
CA LEU A 16 -5.27 -0.13 -2.33
C LEU A 16 -6.73 -0.26 -1.89
N PHE A 17 -7.11 -1.42 -1.34
CA PHE A 17 -8.45 -1.64 -0.78
C PHE A 17 -8.80 -0.63 0.33
N LEU A 18 -7.87 -0.37 1.26
CA LEU A 18 -8.06 0.60 2.32
C LEU A 18 -8.28 2.01 1.75
N GLY A 19 -7.56 2.39 0.68
CA GLY A 19 -7.76 3.67 0.01
C GLY A 19 -9.19 3.83 -0.53
N ASP A 20 -9.70 2.77 -1.17
CA ASP A 20 -11.01 2.75 -1.80
C ASP A 20 -12.14 2.73 -0.74
N GLU A 21 -12.02 1.89 0.29
CA GLU A 21 -13.08 1.68 1.29
C GLU A 21 -13.04 2.66 2.46
N ARG A 22 -11.89 3.26 2.79
CA ARG A 22 -11.75 4.11 4.00
C ARG A 22 -12.77 5.24 4.03
N GLN A 23 -13.03 5.88 2.88
CA GLN A 23 -14.03 6.96 2.83
C GLN A 23 -15.43 6.45 3.16
N GLN A 24 -15.81 5.27 2.66
CA GLN A 24 -17.09 4.66 2.94
C GLN A 24 -17.21 4.25 4.42
N ILE A 25 -16.16 3.64 4.97
CA ILE A 25 -16.12 3.23 6.38
C ILE A 25 -16.21 4.47 7.30
N MET A 26 -15.53 5.56 6.95
CA MET A 26 -15.62 6.83 7.69
C MET A 26 -17.01 7.45 7.63
N LYS A 27 -17.67 7.44 6.46
CA LYS A 27 -19.05 7.93 6.32
C LYS A 27 -20.03 7.12 7.19
N ASN A 28 -19.84 5.82 7.25
CA ASN A 28 -20.66 4.93 8.08
C ASN A 28 -20.31 5.00 9.58
N ASN A 29 -19.12 5.49 9.93
CA ASN A 29 -18.62 5.59 11.30
C ASN A 29 -18.03 6.99 11.58
N PRO A 30 -18.84 8.06 11.53
CA PRO A 30 -18.33 9.44 11.58
C PRO A 30 -17.72 9.81 12.95
N ALA A 31 -18.09 9.11 14.03
CA ALA A 31 -17.56 9.31 15.37
C ALA A 31 -16.32 8.45 15.69
N SER A 32 -15.98 7.49 14.82
CA SER A 32 -14.88 6.56 15.06
C SER A 32 -13.52 7.18 14.79
N LYS A 33 -12.53 6.75 15.58
CA LYS A 33 -11.13 7.18 15.39
C LYS A 33 -10.54 6.51 14.16
N ILE A 34 -9.57 7.17 13.52
CA ILE A 34 -8.86 6.61 12.36
C ILE A 34 -8.26 5.22 12.64
N SER A 35 -7.82 4.98 13.89
CA SER A 35 -7.35 3.67 14.35
C SER A 35 -8.43 2.58 14.26
N GLU A 36 -9.67 2.90 14.62
CA GLU A 36 -10.81 1.99 14.57
C GLU A 36 -11.25 1.76 13.12
N ILE A 37 -11.27 2.81 12.29
CA ILE A 37 -11.55 2.70 10.85
C ILE A 37 -10.56 1.73 10.18
N THR A 38 -9.28 1.81 10.54
CA THR A 38 -8.25 0.92 10.00
C THR A 38 -8.45 -0.53 10.48
N GLN A 39 -8.92 -0.74 11.71
CA GLN A 39 -9.25 -2.08 12.22
C GLN A 39 -10.48 -2.66 11.52
N ILE A 40 -11.51 -1.85 11.28
CA ILE A 40 -12.71 -2.27 10.54
C ILE A 40 -12.32 -2.66 9.11
N ALA A 41 -11.54 -1.83 8.42
CA ALA A 41 -11.06 -2.15 7.08
C ALA A 41 -10.24 -3.44 7.05
N ALA A 42 -9.36 -3.67 8.04
CA ALA A 42 -8.60 -4.90 8.12
C ALA A 42 -9.48 -6.14 8.34
N ARG A 43 -10.57 -6.03 9.10
CA ARG A 43 -11.59 -7.10 9.24
C ARG A 43 -12.33 -7.35 7.93
N MET A 44 -12.82 -6.29 7.30
CA MET A 44 -13.48 -6.37 5.99
C MET A 44 -12.57 -7.00 4.94
N TRP A 45 -11.28 -6.66 4.94
CA TRP A 45 -10.30 -7.30 4.05
C TRP A 45 -10.17 -8.79 4.33
N MET A 46 -10.18 -9.25 5.58
CA MET A 46 -10.13 -10.69 5.87
C MET A 46 -11.39 -11.43 5.42
N GLU A 47 -12.55 -10.81 5.58
CA GLU A 47 -13.86 -11.35 5.15
C GLU A 47 -14.11 -11.21 3.64
N LEU A 48 -13.31 -10.39 2.95
CA LEU A 48 -13.44 -10.16 1.52
C LEU A 48 -13.23 -11.46 0.73
N ASP A 49 -14.05 -11.65 -0.31
CA ASP A 49 -13.93 -12.77 -1.23
C ASP A 49 -12.52 -12.87 -1.83
N GLU A 50 -12.05 -14.09 -2.02
CA GLU A 50 -10.74 -14.35 -2.62
C GLU A 50 -10.62 -13.76 -4.03
N LYS A 51 -11.71 -13.77 -4.83
CA LYS A 51 -11.74 -13.13 -6.15
C LYS A 51 -11.48 -11.62 -6.09
N LYS A 52 -12.08 -10.93 -5.11
CA LYS A 52 -11.87 -9.49 -4.93
C LYS A 52 -10.46 -9.21 -4.41
N LYS A 53 -9.96 -10.02 -3.47
CA LYS A 53 -8.56 -9.95 -3.01
C LYS A 53 -7.59 -10.12 -4.18
N GLU A 54 -7.84 -11.08 -5.06
CA GLU A 54 -7.03 -11.35 -6.25
C GLU A 54 -7.05 -10.15 -7.22
N GLU A 55 -8.19 -9.48 -7.38
CA GLU A 55 -8.28 -8.25 -8.19
C GLU A 55 -7.34 -7.16 -7.66
N TYR A 56 -7.35 -6.91 -6.34
CA TYR A 56 -6.43 -5.96 -5.72
C TYR A 56 -4.96 -6.41 -5.81
N GLN A 57 -4.69 -7.72 -5.74
CA GLN A 57 -3.35 -8.25 -5.98
C GLN A 57 -2.87 -8.03 -7.42
N LYS A 58 -3.74 -8.23 -8.43
CA LYS A 58 -3.45 -7.94 -9.84
C LYS A 58 -3.18 -6.45 -10.06
N ARG A 59 -3.99 -5.56 -9.45
CA ARG A 59 -3.76 -4.11 -9.49
C ARG A 59 -2.40 -3.73 -8.88
N ASN A 60 -2.06 -4.29 -7.72
CA ASN A 60 -0.74 -4.11 -7.10
C ASN A 60 0.38 -4.56 -8.05
N GLN A 61 0.29 -5.76 -8.63
CA GLN A 61 1.29 -6.26 -9.59
C GLN A 61 1.46 -5.34 -10.81
N ALA A 62 0.36 -4.78 -11.33
CA ALA A 62 0.42 -3.83 -12.43
C ALA A 62 1.14 -2.54 -12.03
N LEU A 63 0.81 -1.97 -10.87
CA LEU A 63 1.48 -0.78 -10.32
C LEU A 63 2.96 -1.03 -10.03
N GLN A 64 3.31 -2.23 -9.60
CA GLN A 64 4.70 -2.64 -9.38
C GLN A 64 5.50 -2.66 -10.69
N LYS A 65 4.96 -3.24 -11.75
CA LYS A 65 5.59 -3.22 -13.08
C LYS A 65 5.78 -1.79 -13.58
N GLU A 66 4.77 -0.95 -13.43
CA GLU A 66 4.83 0.45 -13.84
C GLU A 66 5.90 1.23 -13.03
N TYR A 67 5.97 0.99 -11.73
CA TYR A 67 7.00 1.56 -10.86
C TYR A 67 8.41 1.13 -11.30
N GLU A 68 8.62 -0.14 -11.65
CA GLU A 68 9.91 -0.64 -12.08
C GLU A 68 10.37 -0.01 -13.41
N ILE A 69 9.44 0.18 -14.35
CA ILE A 69 9.70 0.88 -15.60
C ILE A 69 10.10 2.34 -15.31
N ARG A 70 9.26 3.08 -14.57
CA ARG A 70 9.55 4.47 -14.21
C ARG A 70 10.85 4.62 -13.43
N LYS A 71 11.15 3.67 -12.53
CA LYS A 71 12.40 3.65 -11.77
C LYS A 71 13.59 3.54 -12.69
N ARG A 72 13.55 2.61 -13.65
CA ARG A 72 14.62 2.42 -14.64
C ARG A 72 14.82 3.67 -15.50
N GLU A 73 13.73 4.27 -15.99
CA GLU A 73 13.77 5.51 -16.79
C GLU A 73 14.36 6.68 -15.98
N TYR A 74 13.93 6.82 -14.73
CA TYR A 74 14.45 7.84 -13.83
C TYR A 74 15.95 7.63 -13.56
N GLU A 75 16.37 6.40 -13.27
CA GLU A 75 17.77 6.06 -13.00
C GLU A 75 18.66 6.29 -14.23
N ALA A 76 18.17 5.99 -15.43
CA ALA A 76 18.86 6.27 -16.68
C ALA A 76 19.03 7.78 -16.95
N LYS A 77 18.02 8.60 -16.60
CA LYS A 77 17.99 10.05 -16.88
C LYS A 77 18.68 10.90 -15.81
N TYR A 78 18.59 10.50 -14.55
CA TYR A 78 18.98 11.32 -13.40
C TYR A 78 19.98 10.65 -12.45
N GLY A 79 20.39 9.41 -12.74
CA GLY A 79 21.24 8.58 -11.89
C GLY A 79 20.46 7.86 -10.78
N GLU A 80 21.17 7.03 -10.01
CA GLU A 80 20.56 6.19 -8.97
C GLU A 80 19.66 6.96 -8.01
N ILE A 81 18.49 6.39 -7.70
CA ILE A 81 17.60 6.91 -6.66
C ILE A 81 18.24 6.69 -5.29
N LYS A 82 19.07 7.63 -4.86
CA LYS A 82 19.62 7.67 -3.50
C LYS A 82 18.50 8.02 -2.53
N THR A 83 17.81 7.00 -2.03
CA THR A 83 16.86 7.16 -0.94
C THR A 83 17.62 7.62 0.31
N LYS A 84 17.58 8.93 0.63
CA LYS A 84 17.98 9.41 1.95
C LYS A 84 17.10 8.67 2.95
N GLN A 85 17.68 7.72 3.68
CA GLN A 85 17.02 7.06 4.80
C GLN A 85 16.68 8.13 5.85
N ARG A 86 15.51 8.78 5.76
CA ARG A 86 14.88 9.28 6.98
C ARG A 86 14.66 8.04 7.84
N ARG A 87 15.05 8.09 9.13
CA ARG A 87 14.59 7.14 10.14
C ARG A 87 13.05 7.19 10.20
N LYS A 88 12.39 6.52 9.26
CA LYS A 88 10.97 6.26 9.12
C LYS A 88 10.93 4.91 8.41
N LYS A 89 10.54 3.87 9.16
CA LYS A 89 10.39 2.45 8.76
C LYS A 89 10.39 2.27 7.24
N ASN A 90 11.57 2.00 6.67
CA ASN A 90 11.72 1.53 5.30
C ASN A 90 11.14 0.12 5.27
N GLN A 91 9.87 -0.02 4.92
CA GLN A 91 9.33 -1.33 4.64
C GLN A 91 9.60 -1.62 3.17
N SER A 92 10.37 -2.67 2.91
CA SER A 92 10.38 -3.33 1.61
C SER A 92 8.95 -3.81 1.28
N ASN A 93 8.65 -4.08 0.02
CA ASN A 93 7.33 -4.63 -0.33
C ASN A 93 7.05 -5.94 0.43
N ASP A 94 8.11 -6.73 0.67
CA ASP A 94 8.05 -7.92 1.52
C ASP A 94 7.75 -7.58 2.97
N ASP A 95 8.35 -6.52 3.52
CA ASP A 95 8.01 -6.03 4.86
C ASP A 95 6.57 -5.52 4.93
N ILE A 96 6.08 -4.80 3.90
CA ILE A 96 4.69 -4.30 3.86
C ILE A 96 3.72 -5.47 3.78
N LEU A 97 3.98 -6.47 2.94
CA LEU A 97 3.17 -7.69 2.85
C LEU A 97 3.21 -8.49 4.17
N GLU A 98 4.37 -8.58 4.81
CA GLU A 98 4.53 -9.16 6.13
C GLU A 98 3.80 -8.33 7.20
N GLN A 99 3.74 -7.00 7.07
CA GLN A 99 2.92 -6.14 7.93
C GLN A 99 1.43 -6.38 7.71
N GLU A 100 0.96 -6.52 6.46
CA GLU A 100 -0.42 -6.90 6.17
C GLU A 100 -0.76 -8.24 6.81
N LYS A 101 0.13 -9.24 6.67
CA LYS A 101 0.00 -10.55 7.33
C LYS A 101 0.00 -10.43 8.85
N ARG A 102 0.82 -9.57 9.44
CA ARG A 102 0.86 -9.33 10.89
C ARG A 102 -0.37 -8.59 11.39
N VAL A 103 -0.85 -7.58 10.67
CA VAL A 103 -2.06 -6.82 10.99
C VAL A 103 -3.26 -7.75 10.96
N THR A 104 -3.42 -8.54 9.90
CA THR A 104 -4.50 -9.53 9.79
C THR A 104 -4.38 -10.65 10.83
N LYS A 105 -3.17 -11.19 11.06
CA LYS A 105 -2.93 -12.21 12.11
C LYS A 105 -3.18 -11.70 13.52
N LYS A 106 -2.86 -10.44 13.83
CA LYS A 106 -3.11 -9.83 15.15
C LYS A 106 -4.59 -9.63 15.43
N ILE A 107 -5.44 -9.47 14.41
CA ILE A 107 -6.90 -9.32 14.58
C ILE A 107 -7.58 -10.67 14.81
N ARG A 108 -6.99 -11.78 14.34
CA ARG A 108 -7.50 -13.15 14.56
C ARG A 108 -7.36 -13.64 16.01
N LYS A 109 -6.56 -12.97 16.85
CA LYS A 109 -6.23 -13.38 18.22
C LYS A 109 -6.89 -12.47 19.24
#